data_AF-W1YMQ3-F1
#
_entry.id   AF-W1YMQ3-F1
#
_cell.length_a   1.000
_cell.length_b   1.000
_cell.length_c   1.000
_cell.angle_alpha   90.00
_cell.angle_beta   90.00
_cell.angle_gamma   90.00
#
_symmetry.space_group_name_H-M   'P 1'
#
loop_
_entity.id
_entity.type
_entity.pdbx_description
1 polymer ?
#
loop_
_entity_poly.entity_id
_entity_poly.type
_entity_poly.pdbx_seq_one_letter_code
_entity_poly.pdbx_strand_id
1 'polypeptide(L)'
;AAIDQGVNALVKVDVPADWKNAVDEGGHAVKPGCESCPSFVQNIAQPINAQAGYDLPVSTFAGYEDGTLPAGTAKFEKRGPALFVPKWLPENCIQCNQCSFVCPHATIRPILATEAEVA
;
A
#
# COMPACT_ATOMS: atom_id res chain seq x y z
N ALA A 1 24.94 15.80 -22.53
CA ALA A 1 24.26 14.52 -22.81
C ALA A 1 22.88 14.43 -22.14
N ALA A 2 22.77 14.23 -20.82
CA ALA A 2 21.45 14.13 -20.16
C ALA A 2 20.64 15.44 -20.23
N ILE A 3 21.29 16.60 -20.11
CA ILE A 3 20.65 17.91 -20.29
C ILE A 3 20.11 18.05 -21.72
N ASP A 4 20.94 17.76 -22.74
CA ASP A 4 20.53 17.85 -24.15
C ASP A 4 19.38 16.88 -24.47
N GLN A 5 19.44 15.64 -23.97
CA GLN A 5 18.35 14.67 -24.13
C GLN A 5 17.09 15.09 -23.40
N GLY A 6 17.20 15.63 -22.18
CA GLY A 6 16.05 16.11 -21.43
C GLY A 6 15.29 17.23 -22.15
N VAL A 7 16.02 18.12 -22.84
CA VAL A 7 15.40 19.18 -23.64
C VAL A 7 14.82 18.64 -24.95
N ASN A 8 15.57 17.78 -25.65
CA ASN A 8 15.21 17.32 -27.00
C ASN A 8 14.17 16.19 -27.02
N ALA A 9 13.97 15.46 -25.92
CA ALA A 9 13.04 14.33 -25.84
C ALA A 9 11.62 14.73 -25.36
N LEU A 10 11.36 16.02 -25.13
CA LEU A 10 10.03 16.51 -24.76
C LEU A 10 9.07 16.39 -25.96
N VAL A 11 7.99 15.65 -25.77
CA VAL A 11 6.93 15.48 -26.77
C VAL A 11 5.66 16.15 -26.27
N LYS A 12 5.11 17.08 -27.05
CA LYS A 12 3.80 17.68 -26.79
C LYS A 12 2.71 16.63 -27.02
N VAL A 13 1.84 16.43 -26.02
CA VAL A 13 0.64 15.61 -26.18
C VAL A 13 -0.53 16.55 -26.54
N ASP A 14 -1.08 16.39 -27.75
CA ASP A 14 -2.29 17.08 -28.15
C ASP A 14 -3.51 16.38 -27.55
N VAL A 15 -4.11 17.00 -26.53
CA VAL A 15 -5.23 16.43 -25.77
C VAL A 15 -6.51 16.44 -26.63
N PRO A 16 -7.17 15.29 -26.87
CA PRO A 16 -8.42 15.24 -27.63
C PRO A 16 -9.54 16.02 -26.95
N ALA A 17 -10.34 16.75 -27.73
CA ALA A 17 -11.48 17.52 -27.20
C ALA A 17 -12.51 16.64 -26.48
N ASP A 18 -12.61 15.36 -26.85
CA ASP A 18 -13.55 14.41 -26.26
C ASP A 18 -13.19 13.98 -24.84
N TRP A 19 -11.95 14.24 -24.37
CA TRP A 19 -11.58 14.00 -22.96
C TRP A 19 -12.46 14.79 -21.97
N LYS A 20 -13.08 15.90 -22.41
CA LYS A 20 -14.05 16.64 -21.59
C LYS A 20 -15.31 15.82 -21.25
N ASN A 21 -15.60 14.80 -22.06
CA ASN A 21 -16.74 13.91 -21.92
C ASN A 21 -16.31 12.51 -21.44
N ALA A 22 -15.06 12.34 -21.00
CA ALA A 22 -14.62 11.09 -20.43
C ALA A 22 -15.52 10.73 -19.25
N VAL A 23 -15.93 9.46 -19.21
CA VAL A 23 -16.73 8.91 -18.11
C VAL A 23 -15.79 8.03 -17.30
N ASP A 24 -15.89 8.13 -15.98
CA ASP A 24 -15.15 7.23 -15.10
C ASP A 24 -15.48 5.78 -15.43
N GLU A 25 -14.47 4.95 -15.67
CA GLU A 25 -14.64 3.55 -16.07
C GLU A 25 -15.27 2.68 -14.97
N GLY A 26 -15.55 3.27 -13.80
CA GLY A 26 -15.94 2.54 -12.60
C GLY A 26 -14.84 1.58 -12.16
N GLY A 27 -15.08 0.82 -11.09
CA GLY A 27 -14.11 -0.18 -10.65
C GLY A 27 -12.82 0.40 -10.08
N HIS A 28 -12.91 1.51 -9.32
CA HIS A 28 -11.81 1.91 -8.45
C HIS A 28 -11.42 0.69 -7.62
N ALA A 29 -10.23 0.15 -7.86
CA ALA A 29 -9.70 -0.94 -7.08
C ALA A 29 -9.57 -0.42 -5.65
N VAL A 30 -10.55 -0.72 -4.82
CA VAL A 30 -10.41 -0.60 -3.37
C VAL A 30 -9.20 -1.46 -3.06
N LYS A 31 -8.14 -0.86 -2.51
CA LYS A 31 -6.94 -1.61 -2.12
C LYS A 31 -7.40 -2.89 -1.41
N PRO A 32 -6.94 -4.08 -1.85
CA PRO A 32 -7.36 -5.34 -1.23
C PRO A 32 -7.15 -5.24 0.28
N GLY A 33 -8.25 -5.31 1.05
CA GLY A 33 -8.21 -5.25 2.51
C GLY A 33 -9.03 -4.15 3.19
N CYS A 34 -9.81 -3.33 2.48
CA CYS A 34 -10.61 -2.27 3.14
C CYS A 34 -12.08 -2.63 3.44
N GLU A 35 -12.61 -3.75 2.94
CA GLU A 35 -14.01 -4.17 3.23
C GLU A 35 -14.25 -4.43 4.73
N SER A 36 -13.20 -4.73 5.49
CA SER A 36 -13.23 -4.98 6.93
C SER A 36 -12.20 -4.14 7.70
N CYS A 37 -11.82 -2.97 7.18
CA CYS A 37 -10.85 -2.11 7.85
C CYS A 37 -11.40 -1.56 9.18
N PRO A 38 -10.57 -1.44 10.23
CA PRO A 38 -10.96 -0.68 11.42
C PRO A 38 -11.35 0.75 11.07
N SER A 39 -12.30 1.32 11.81
CA SER A 39 -12.81 2.69 11.60
C SER A 39 -11.67 3.72 11.46
N PHE A 40 -10.63 3.64 12.28
CA PHE A 40 -9.45 4.51 12.18
C PHE A 40 -8.78 4.46 10.79
N VAL A 41 -8.63 3.26 10.21
CA VAL A 41 -7.96 3.09 8.92
C VAL A 41 -8.79 3.71 7.80
N GLN A 42 -10.09 3.44 7.80
CA GLN A 42 -11.02 3.91 6.77
C GLN A 42 -11.27 5.42 6.86
N ASN A 43 -11.51 5.94 8.05
CA ASN A 43 -12.03 7.30 8.25
C ASN A 43 -10.94 8.34 8.57
N ILE A 44 -9.74 7.91 8.98
CA ILE A 44 -8.63 8.80 9.32
C ILE A 44 -7.41 8.52 8.44
N ALA A 45 -6.83 7.32 8.52
CA ALA A 45 -5.56 7.02 7.86
C ALA A 45 -5.64 7.06 6.33
N GLN A 46 -6.72 6.54 5.74
CA GLN A 46 -6.91 6.52 4.30
C GLN A 46 -7.07 7.93 3.70
N PRO A 47 -7.93 8.83 4.23
CA PRO A 47 -7.97 10.23 3.79
C PRO A 47 -6.63 10.96 3.94
N ILE A 48 -5.92 10.76 5.05
CA ILE A 48 -4.60 11.36 5.26
C ILE A 48 -3.60 10.88 4.20
N ASN A 49 -3.56 9.58 3.92
CA ASN A 49 -2.70 8.99 2.89
C ASN A 49 -3.08 9.43 1.47
N ALA A 50 -4.35 9.79 1.25
CA ALA A 50 -4.84 10.41 0.02
C ALA A 50 -4.59 11.92 -0.06
N GLN A 51 -3.80 12.47 0.88
CA GLN A 51 -3.48 13.89 1.00
C GLN A 51 -4.70 14.79 1.29
N ALA A 52 -5.80 14.22 1.79
CA ALA A 52 -7.03 14.91 2.17
C ALA A 52 -7.19 15.03 3.70
N GLY A 53 -6.08 14.98 4.45
CA GLY A 53 -6.10 15.02 5.91
C GLY A 53 -6.62 16.35 6.49
N TYR A 54 -6.44 17.46 5.77
CA TYR A 54 -6.94 18.78 6.17
C TYR A 54 -8.47 18.90 6.12
N ASP A 55 -9.13 18.06 5.33
CA ASP A 55 -10.59 18.08 5.17
C ASP A 55 -11.31 17.34 6.32
N LEU A 56 -10.54 16.64 7.18
CA LEU A 56 -11.10 15.90 8.30
C LEU A 56 -11.59 16.86 9.40
N PRO A 57 -12.89 16.86 9.75
CA PRO A 57 -13.37 17.69 10.85
C PRO A 57 -12.85 17.18 12.19
N VAL A 58 -12.81 18.05 13.20
CA VAL A 58 -12.39 17.71 14.57
C VAL A 58 -13.22 16.53 15.12
N SER A 59 -14.50 16.43 14.76
CA SER A 59 -15.38 15.34 15.19
C SER A 59 -14.96 13.95 14.70
N THR A 60 -14.16 13.84 13.63
CA THR A 60 -13.61 12.55 13.16
C THR A 60 -12.68 11.93 14.21
N PHE A 61 -12.12 12.74 15.10
CA PHE A 61 -11.17 12.31 16.14
C PHE A 61 -11.84 12.04 17.49
N ALA A 62 -13.18 11.97 17.55
CA ALA A 62 -13.88 11.55 18.78
C ALA A 62 -13.45 10.13 19.19
N GLY A 63 -13.10 9.95 20.46
CA GLY A 63 -12.46 8.75 21.01
C GLY A 63 -10.93 8.70 20.87
N TYR A 64 -10.31 9.72 20.28
CA TYR A 64 -8.86 9.90 20.14
C TYR A 64 -8.39 11.25 20.69
N GLU A 65 -9.12 11.81 21.66
CA GLU A 65 -8.90 13.17 22.18
C GLU A 65 -7.54 13.34 22.86
N ASP A 66 -6.97 12.26 23.39
CA ASP A 66 -5.66 12.21 24.04
C ASP A 66 -4.50 11.94 23.06
N GLY A 67 -4.80 11.74 21.77
CA GLY A 67 -3.83 11.39 20.74
C GLY A 67 -3.40 9.93 20.72
N THR A 68 -4.00 9.05 21.53
CA THR A 68 -3.74 7.61 21.50
C THR A 68 -4.29 7.01 20.22
N LEU A 69 -3.46 6.30 19.43
CA LEU A 69 -3.87 5.69 18.17
C LEU A 69 -3.84 4.15 18.24
N PRO A 70 -4.69 3.44 17.48
CA PRO A 70 -4.70 1.99 17.50
C PRO A 70 -3.42 1.40 16.88
N ALA A 71 -2.88 0.37 17.52
CA ALA A 71 -1.73 -0.37 17.01
C ALA A 71 -2.09 -1.28 15.82
N GLY A 72 -1.08 -1.69 15.05
CA GLY A 72 -1.24 -2.73 14.00
C GLY A 72 -1.95 -2.27 12.73
N THR A 73 -2.07 -0.96 12.51
CA THR A 73 -2.71 -0.36 11.33
C THR A 73 -1.83 -0.42 10.07
N ALA A 74 -0.50 -0.50 10.23
CA ALA A 74 0.46 -0.58 9.12
C ALA A 74 0.19 -1.73 8.13
N LYS A 75 -0.44 -2.83 8.59
CA LYS A 75 -0.78 -3.99 7.74
C LYS A 75 -1.74 -3.64 6.60
N PHE A 76 -2.47 -2.53 6.70
CA PHE A 76 -3.43 -2.04 5.70
C PHE A 76 -2.84 -1.06 4.68
N GLU A 77 -1.62 -0.54 4.87
CA GLU A 77 -1.06 0.49 3.98
C GLU A 77 -0.73 -0.04 2.58
N LYS A 78 -0.20 -1.27 2.52
CA LYS A 78 0.17 -2.01 1.30
C LYS A 78 0.88 -1.12 0.26
N ARG A 79 1.95 -0.43 0.69
CA ARG A 79 2.64 0.60 -0.10
C ARG A 79 3.31 0.10 -1.38
N GLY A 80 3.83 -1.14 -1.37
CA GLY A 80 4.49 -1.77 -2.51
C GLY A 80 5.65 -0.98 -3.17
N PRO A 81 6.58 -0.31 -2.44
CA PRO A 81 7.58 0.57 -3.07
C PRO A 81 8.83 -0.18 -3.58
N ALA A 82 8.96 -1.48 -3.33
CA ALA A 82 10.18 -2.21 -3.61
C ALA A 82 10.31 -2.50 -5.12
N LEU A 83 11.46 -2.18 -5.70
CA LEU A 83 11.79 -2.54 -7.10
C LEU A 83 11.99 -4.05 -7.26
N PHE A 84 12.51 -4.71 -6.23
CA PHE A 84 12.80 -6.14 -6.21
C PHE A 84 12.29 -6.76 -4.91
N VAL A 85 11.77 -7.97 -5.00
CA VAL A 85 11.30 -8.77 -3.84
C VAL A 85 11.97 -10.14 -3.85
N PRO A 86 12.28 -10.73 -2.68
CA PRO A 86 12.93 -12.03 -2.63
C PRO A 86 12.00 -13.12 -3.14
N LYS A 87 12.53 -14.03 -3.97
CA LYS A 87 11.86 -15.26 -4.38
C LYS A 87 12.37 -16.42 -3.54
N TRP A 88 11.46 -17.14 -2.89
CA TRP A 88 11.80 -18.36 -2.15
C TRP A 88 12.03 -19.53 -3.12
N LEU A 89 13.11 -20.29 -2.87
CA LEU A 89 13.47 -21.52 -3.60
C LEU A 89 13.46 -22.69 -2.61
N PRO A 90 12.37 -23.48 -2.54
CA PRO A 90 12.21 -24.53 -1.54
C PRO A 90 13.35 -25.55 -1.52
N GLU A 91 13.86 -25.92 -2.69
CA GLU A 91 14.94 -26.91 -2.89
C GLU A 91 16.27 -26.52 -2.23
N ASN A 92 16.49 -25.22 -1.99
CA ASN A 92 17.71 -24.69 -1.39
C ASN A 92 17.51 -24.27 0.08
N CYS A 93 16.27 -24.30 0.59
CA CYS A 93 15.92 -23.77 1.89
C CYS A 93 16.21 -24.80 3.00
N ILE A 94 17.14 -24.47 3.91
CA ILE A 94 17.46 -25.32 5.08
C ILE A 94 16.60 -25.01 6.32
N GLN A 95 15.52 -24.22 6.18
CA GLN A 95 14.57 -23.90 7.25
C GLN A 95 15.19 -23.20 8.48
N CYS A 96 16.24 -22.40 8.30
CA CYS A 96 16.96 -21.75 9.40
C CYS A 96 16.31 -20.46 9.96
N ASN A 97 15.26 -19.95 9.32
CA ASN A 97 14.57 -18.70 9.66
C ASN A 97 15.41 -17.41 9.68
N GLN A 98 16.67 -17.44 9.27
CA GLN A 98 17.53 -16.24 9.24
C GLN A 98 16.95 -15.15 8.34
N CYS A 99 16.35 -15.53 7.20
CA CYS A 99 15.71 -14.59 6.28
C CYS A 99 14.58 -13.77 6.95
N SER A 100 13.81 -14.40 7.84
CA SER A 100 12.79 -13.72 8.64
C SER A 100 13.40 -12.88 9.75
N PHE A 101 14.41 -13.40 10.44
CA PHE A 101 15.06 -12.74 11.56
C PHE A 101 15.72 -11.41 11.16
N VAL A 102 16.39 -11.38 10.00
CA VAL A 102 17.10 -10.17 9.54
C VAL A 102 16.20 -9.17 8.83
N CYS A 103 14.94 -9.50 8.56
CA CYS A 103 14.05 -8.62 7.84
C CYS A 103 13.67 -7.41 8.70
N PRO A 104 14.02 -6.17 8.29
CA PRO A 104 13.74 -4.98 9.10
C PRO A 104 12.26 -4.54 9.08
N HIS A 105 11.42 -5.22 8.29
CA HIS A 105 10.01 -4.84 8.08
C HIS A 105 9.02 -5.99 8.27
N ALA A 106 9.47 -7.17 8.71
CA ALA A 106 8.65 -8.38 8.86
C ALA A 106 7.86 -8.79 7.59
N THR A 107 8.45 -8.60 6.41
CA THR A 107 7.85 -8.89 5.09
C THR A 107 8.05 -10.33 4.62
N ILE A 108 8.95 -11.09 5.25
CA ILE A 108 9.12 -12.52 5.07
C ILE A 108 8.96 -13.22 6.41
N ARG A 109 8.11 -14.25 6.45
CA ARG A 109 7.73 -14.97 7.68
C ARG A 109 7.76 -16.48 7.42
N PRO A 110 8.29 -17.29 8.33
CA PRO A 110 8.18 -18.74 8.23
C PRO A 110 6.75 -19.16 8.53
N ILE A 111 6.28 -20.18 7.83
CA ILE A 111 4.98 -20.81 8.07
C ILE A 111 5.23 -22.27 8.39
N LEU A 112 4.70 -22.73 9.51
CA LEU A 112 4.63 -24.13 9.89
C LEU A 112 3.15 -24.48 9.99
N ALA A 113 2.72 -25.51 9.29
CA ALA A 113 1.33 -25.94 9.23
C ALA A 113 1.28 -27.47 9.28
N THR A 114 0.28 -28.01 9.96
CA THR A 114 -0.08 -29.42 9.91
C THR A 114 -0.75 -29.76 8.58
N GLU A 115 -0.80 -31.04 8.21
CA GLU A 115 -1.49 -31.48 6.98
C GLU A 115 -2.95 -31.01 6.93
N ALA A 116 -3.63 -30.97 8.07
CA ALA A 116 -5.01 -30.50 8.18
C ALA A 116 -5.18 -28.99 7.99
N GLU A 117 -4.16 -28.19 8.30
CA GLU A 117 -4.17 -26.72 8.09
C GLU A 117 -3.79 -26.33 6.66
N VAL A 118 -3.15 -27.24 5.91
CA VAL A 118 -2.78 -27.04 4.50
C VAL A 118 -3.92 -27.47 3.54
N ALA A 119 -4.78 -28.40 3.97
CA ALA A 119 -5.93 -28.91 3.21
C ALA A 119 -7.08 -27.88 3.09
#